data_AF-A0A521PX26-F1
#
_entry.id   AF-A0A521PX26-F1
#
_cell.length_a   1.000
_cell.length_b   1.000
_cell.length_c   1.000
_cell.angle_alpha   90.00
_cell.angle_beta   90.00
_cell.angle_gamma   90.00
#
_symmetry.space_group_name_H-M   'P 1'
#
loop_
_entity.id
_entity.type
_entity.pdbx_description
1 polymer ?
#
loop_
_entity_poly.entity_id
_entity_poly.type
_entity_poly.pdbx_seq_one_letter_code
_entity_poly.pdbx_strand_id
1 'polypeptide(L)'
;WRTVEGEYPLSFDWDFVPRWIADTIDWSDPRRPVIRAIAPVRYARSTSFPPIGYDAPLQPPIATSHEDPLAIEVHTAVIEHRHGMNIHVAVDAMALDVEIAAYCREYWSEIDDARDPNALSDADAISSYFECHPSESCTKDRMHIAPVAHQRALVAGSIEQGRYCVLSTAHLTVHTASCLDKWASWPPSDRPIDIAASVYGWFVPTRAIDHDRSAQLPQDLLRLIAFGRERGFQFLLFDCDGGDIDGLPLHDW
;
A
#
# COMPACT_ATOMS: atom_id res chain seq x y z
N TRP A 1 7.80 -9.92 -12.56
CA TRP A 1 6.88 -8.77 -12.56
C TRP A 1 6.43 -8.35 -13.95
N ARG A 2 7.29 -7.80 -14.82
CA ARG A 2 6.90 -7.46 -16.22
C ARG A 2 6.22 -8.59 -17.02
N THR A 3 6.44 -9.84 -16.63
CA THR A 3 5.85 -11.02 -17.28
C THR A 3 4.41 -11.32 -16.87
N VAL A 4 3.90 -10.75 -15.76
CA VAL A 4 2.61 -11.13 -15.14
C VAL A 4 1.69 -9.93 -14.81
N GLU A 5 2.06 -8.72 -15.23
CA GLU A 5 1.39 -7.41 -14.96
C GLU A 5 -0.05 -7.32 -15.52
N GLY A 6 -0.44 -8.20 -16.45
CA GLY A 6 -1.74 -8.12 -17.14
C GLY A 6 -2.84 -9.07 -16.64
N GLU A 7 -2.57 -9.91 -15.64
CA GLU A 7 -3.47 -11.01 -15.26
C GLU A 7 -4.20 -10.82 -13.91
N TYR A 8 -4.08 -9.65 -13.26
CA TYR A 8 -4.60 -9.42 -11.92
C TYR A 8 -5.93 -8.63 -11.89
N PRO A 9 -7.03 -9.19 -11.35
CA PRO A 9 -8.36 -8.56 -11.37
C PRO A 9 -8.75 -7.84 -10.06
N LEU A 10 -7.81 -7.36 -9.23
CA LEU A 10 -8.14 -6.68 -7.97
C LEU A 10 -7.95 -5.16 -8.09
N SER A 11 -8.98 -4.43 -7.63
CA SER A 11 -9.15 -2.97 -7.69
C SER A 11 -8.24 -2.15 -6.75
N PHE A 12 -7.10 -2.71 -6.34
CA PHE A 12 -6.06 -2.00 -5.61
C PHE A 12 -4.72 -2.37 -6.25
N ASP A 13 -4.17 -1.44 -7.03
CA ASP A 13 -3.01 -1.64 -7.88
C ASP A 13 -1.73 -1.78 -7.04
N TRP A 14 -1.44 -3.02 -6.63
CA TRP A 14 -0.15 -3.38 -6.05
C TRP A 14 0.98 -3.40 -7.08
N ASP A 15 0.76 -3.15 -8.37
CA ASP A 15 1.81 -3.04 -9.40
C ASP A 15 2.44 -1.63 -9.41
N PHE A 16 1.69 -0.60 -9.03
CA PHE A 16 2.24 0.77 -8.88
C PHE A 16 3.28 0.85 -7.76
N VAL A 17 3.04 0.19 -6.63
CA VAL A 17 3.87 0.32 -5.42
C VAL A 17 5.32 -0.19 -5.64
N PRO A 18 5.56 -1.40 -6.19
CA PRO A 18 6.90 -1.88 -6.51
C PRO A 18 7.63 -1.01 -7.54
N ARG A 19 6.91 -0.50 -8.55
CA ARG A 19 7.48 0.33 -9.61
C ARG A 19 7.89 1.70 -9.09
N TRP A 20 6.99 2.36 -8.36
CA TRP A 20 7.29 3.62 -7.69
C TRP A 20 8.45 3.48 -6.70
N ILE A 21 8.49 2.40 -5.91
CA ILE A 21 9.59 2.12 -4.99
C ILE A 21 10.91 1.92 -5.74
N ALA A 22 10.92 1.18 -6.85
CA ALA A 22 12.12 0.95 -7.65
C ALA A 22 12.65 2.25 -8.29
N ASP A 23 11.73 3.08 -8.79
CA ASP A 23 12.08 4.29 -9.55
C ASP A 23 12.42 5.47 -8.62
N THR A 24 11.77 5.57 -7.46
CA THR A 24 11.83 6.74 -6.57
C THR A 24 12.82 6.58 -5.43
N ILE A 25 13.13 5.34 -5.02
CA ILE A 25 14.08 5.09 -3.93
C ILE A 25 15.47 4.82 -4.49
N ASP A 26 16.47 5.53 -3.95
CA ASP A 26 17.87 5.20 -4.15
C ASP A 26 18.27 4.06 -3.21
N TRP A 27 18.53 2.90 -3.82
CA TRP A 27 18.95 1.67 -3.15
C TRP A 27 20.47 1.49 -3.09
N SER A 28 21.25 2.52 -3.47
CA SER A 28 22.73 2.45 -3.50
C SER A 28 23.34 2.04 -2.15
N ASP A 29 22.69 2.40 -1.05
CA ASP A 29 22.88 1.76 0.25
C ASP A 29 21.60 1.01 0.65
N PRO A 30 21.56 -0.34 0.54
CA PRO A 30 20.40 -1.14 0.90
C PRO A 30 20.00 -1.02 2.39
N ARG A 31 20.92 -0.55 3.24
CA ARG A 31 20.67 -0.34 4.68
C ARG A 31 20.21 1.08 4.99
N ARG A 32 20.29 2.00 4.03
CA ARG A 32 19.89 3.40 4.15
C ARG A 32 19.27 3.90 2.84
N PRO A 33 18.12 3.34 2.41
CA PRO A 33 17.45 3.83 1.23
C PRO A 33 17.04 5.30 1.42
N VAL A 34 17.30 6.13 0.41
CA VAL A 34 16.95 7.55 0.42
C VAL A 34 16.00 7.80 -0.75
N ILE A 35 14.90 8.52 -0.51
CA ILE A 35 14.04 9.00 -1.60
C ILE A 35 14.92 9.87 -2.49
N ARG A 36 15.05 9.53 -3.78
CA ARG A 36 15.75 10.37 -4.74
C ARG A 36 15.13 11.75 -4.66
N ALA A 37 15.90 12.76 -4.26
CA ALA A 37 15.44 14.14 -4.32
C ALA A 37 15.13 14.41 -5.80
N ILE A 38 13.85 14.43 -6.14
CA ILE A 38 13.40 14.73 -7.50
C ILE A 38 13.87 16.15 -7.77
N ALA A 39 14.90 16.29 -8.62
CA ALA A 39 15.13 17.58 -9.25
C ALA A 39 13.81 17.92 -9.94
N PRO A 40 13.17 19.06 -9.62
CA PRO A 40 11.90 19.41 -10.24
C PRO A 40 12.12 19.33 -11.74
N VAL A 41 11.27 18.55 -12.42
CA VAL A 41 11.27 18.47 -13.88
C VAL A 41 11.09 19.90 -14.37
N ARG A 42 12.20 20.52 -14.77
CA ARG A 42 12.23 21.89 -15.28
C ARG A 42 11.53 21.87 -16.63
N TYR A 43 10.24 22.15 -16.66
CA TYR A 43 9.71 22.88 -17.80
C TYR A 43 10.34 24.27 -17.76
N ALA A 44 11.46 24.41 -18.48
CA ALA A 44 12.14 25.67 -18.63
C ALA A 44 11.21 26.65 -19.37
N ARG A 45 10.58 27.57 -18.64
CA ARG A 45 10.22 28.87 -19.19
C ARG A 45 11.14 29.92 -18.57
N SER A 46 12.07 30.34 -19.41
CA SER A 46 13.01 31.42 -19.12
C SER A 46 12.25 32.73 -19.08
N THR A 47 12.12 33.34 -17.89
CA THR A 47 11.80 34.76 -17.75
C THR A 47 12.70 35.34 -16.68
N SER A 48 13.81 35.93 -17.13
CA SER A 48 14.71 36.75 -16.32
C SER A 48 14.09 38.11 -16.03
N PHE A 49 13.98 38.49 -14.76
CA PHE A 49 13.89 39.89 -14.33
C PHE A 49 14.89 40.15 -13.19
N PRO A 50 15.63 41.27 -13.20
CA PRO A 50 16.61 41.59 -12.16
C PRO A 50 15.93 42.17 -10.90
N PRO A 51 16.59 42.15 -9.72
CA PRO A 51 16.01 42.66 -8.49
C PRO A 51 16.13 44.18 -8.43
N ILE A 52 15.03 44.86 -8.12
CA ILE A 52 15.05 46.23 -7.60
C ILE A 52 14.85 46.10 -6.09
N GLY A 53 15.89 46.43 -5.33
CA GLY A 53 15.88 46.39 -3.88
C GLY A 53 15.06 47.52 -3.26
N TYR A 54 14.42 47.22 -2.14
CA TYR A 54 14.09 48.18 -1.10
C TYR A 54 14.07 47.46 0.25
N ASP A 55 14.91 47.94 1.18
CA ASP A 55 14.89 47.62 2.60
C ASP A 55 13.57 48.04 3.26
N ALA A 56 13.01 47.17 4.11
CA ALA A 56 12.09 47.55 5.19
C ALA A 56 11.95 46.38 6.21
N PRO A 57 11.53 46.61 7.47
CA PRO A 57 12.32 46.25 8.65
C PRO A 57 11.84 45.00 9.42
N LEU A 58 12.74 44.54 10.30
CA LEU A 58 12.62 43.42 11.25
C LEU A 58 11.24 43.28 11.92
N GLN A 59 10.55 42.18 11.65
CA GLN A 59 9.40 41.70 12.44
C GLN A 59 9.89 40.81 13.62
N PRO A 60 9.22 40.87 14.79
CA PRO A 60 9.55 40.08 15.98
C PRO A 60 9.29 38.57 15.76
N PRO A 61 9.90 37.68 16.58
CA PRO A 61 10.00 36.26 16.25
C PRO A 61 8.61 35.62 16.19
N ILE A 62 8.27 35.16 14.99
CA ILE A 62 7.15 34.25 14.75
C ILE A 62 7.39 33.03 15.63
N ALA A 63 6.45 32.76 16.54
CA ALA A 63 6.40 31.54 17.30
C ALA A 63 6.48 30.37 16.31
N THR A 64 7.56 29.59 16.38
CA THR A 64 7.73 28.39 15.57
C THR A 64 6.70 27.36 16.03
N SER A 65 5.53 27.35 15.38
CA SER A 65 4.73 26.14 15.26
C SER A 65 5.64 25.08 14.65
N HIS A 66 5.99 24.08 15.46
CA HIS A 66 6.64 22.86 14.99
C HIS A 66 5.65 22.17 14.03
N GLU A 67 5.66 22.55 12.76
CA GLU A 67 5.09 21.72 11.70
C GLU A 67 5.99 20.49 11.58
N ASP A 68 5.40 19.31 11.79
CA ASP A 68 6.09 18.05 11.62
C ASP A 68 6.62 17.98 10.17
N PRO A 69 7.94 17.88 9.96
CA PRO A 69 8.59 18.08 8.65
C PRO A 69 8.29 16.97 7.62
N LEU A 70 7.36 16.08 7.90
CA LEU A 70 6.93 14.97 7.04
C LEU A 70 5.42 14.92 6.80
N ALA A 71 4.63 15.84 7.36
CA ALA A 71 3.22 15.91 7.01
C ALA A 71 3.09 16.40 5.56
N ILE A 72 2.51 15.58 4.70
CA ILE A 72 2.26 15.93 3.29
C ILE A 72 0.79 16.28 3.17
N GLU A 73 0.50 17.51 2.74
CA GLU A 73 -0.83 17.90 2.30
C GLU A 73 -1.06 17.30 0.90
N VAL A 74 -2.19 16.59 0.75
CA VAL A 74 -2.63 16.06 -0.53
C VAL A 74 -4.08 16.47 -0.80
N HIS A 75 -4.39 16.64 -2.07
CA HIS A 75 -5.73 16.87 -2.57
C HIS A 75 -6.23 15.58 -3.18
N THR A 76 -7.42 15.15 -2.75
CA THR A 76 -8.02 13.89 -3.20
C THR A 76 -9.34 14.16 -3.89
N ALA A 77 -9.68 13.39 -4.93
CA ALA A 77 -11.01 13.35 -5.49
C ALA A 77 -11.52 11.92 -5.58
N VAL A 78 -12.79 11.73 -5.26
CA VAL A 78 -13.51 10.47 -5.45
C VAL A 78 -14.57 10.71 -6.51
N ILE A 79 -14.47 9.96 -7.61
CA ILE A 79 -15.47 9.94 -8.67
C ILE A 79 -16.29 8.65 -8.50
N GLU A 80 -17.57 8.78 -8.16
CA GLU A 80 -18.50 7.67 -8.06
C GLU A 80 -19.27 7.50 -9.38
N HIS A 81 -19.24 6.28 -9.92
CA HIS A 81 -19.88 5.94 -11.20
C HIS A 81 -20.47 4.53 -11.20
N ARG A 82 -21.19 4.13 -12.26
CA ARG A 82 -21.90 2.83 -12.33
C ARG A 82 -21.04 1.59 -12.10
N HIS A 83 -19.74 1.66 -12.37
CA HIS A 83 -18.78 0.56 -12.18
C HIS A 83 -18.00 0.58 -10.85
N GLY A 84 -18.28 1.50 -9.93
CA GLY A 84 -17.53 1.65 -8.67
C GLY A 84 -17.05 3.07 -8.42
N MET A 85 -15.84 3.21 -7.86
CA MET A 85 -15.22 4.50 -7.56
C MET A 85 -13.81 4.60 -8.16
N ASN A 86 -13.45 5.78 -8.64
CA ASN A 86 -12.08 6.17 -8.95
C ASN A 86 -11.58 7.16 -7.90
N ILE A 87 -10.34 6.98 -7.42
CA ILE A 87 -9.70 7.85 -6.44
C ILE A 87 -8.48 8.50 -7.09
N HIS A 88 -8.49 9.82 -7.17
CA HIS A 88 -7.38 10.64 -7.67
C HIS A 88 -6.72 11.36 -6.51
N VAL A 89 -5.39 11.46 -6.54
CA VAL A 89 -4.61 12.14 -5.49
C VAL A 89 -3.53 12.97 -6.15
N ALA A 90 -3.42 14.24 -5.73
CA ALA A 90 -2.37 15.15 -6.20
C ALA A 90 -1.81 16.00 -5.06
N VAL A 91 -0.65 16.60 -5.30
CA VAL A 91 0.05 17.46 -4.32
C VAL A 91 -0.55 18.86 -4.18
N ASP A 92 -1.37 19.27 -5.15
CA ASP A 92 -2.10 20.54 -5.13
C ASP A 92 -3.43 20.41 -5.91
N ALA A 93 -4.32 21.38 -5.70
CA ALA A 93 -5.65 21.38 -6.31
C ALA A 93 -5.63 21.47 -7.84
N MET A 94 -4.64 22.17 -8.42
CA MET A 94 -4.56 22.36 -9.88
C MET A 94 -4.14 21.05 -10.55
N ALA A 95 -3.15 20.35 -9.99
CA ALA A 95 -2.76 19.02 -10.43
C ALA A 95 -3.93 18.02 -10.28
N LEU A 96 -4.72 18.11 -9.20
CA LEU A 96 -5.91 17.28 -9.05
C LEU A 96 -6.95 17.57 -10.14
N ASP A 97 -7.17 18.83 -10.51
CA ASP A 97 -8.08 19.20 -11.58
C ASP A 97 -7.63 18.66 -12.95
N VAL A 98 -6.32 18.58 -13.21
CA VAL A 98 -5.81 17.93 -14.44
C VAL A 98 -6.21 16.45 -14.47
N GLU A 99 -6.05 15.73 -13.37
CA GLU A 99 -6.40 14.30 -13.27
C GLU A 99 -7.91 14.06 -13.46
N ILE A 100 -8.75 14.86 -12.81
CA ILE A 100 -10.21 14.76 -12.96
C ILE A 100 -10.63 15.14 -14.38
N ALA A 101 -10.05 16.19 -14.96
CA ALA A 101 -10.35 16.58 -16.32
C ALA A 101 -9.92 15.49 -17.31
N ALA A 102 -8.79 14.81 -17.09
CA ALA A 102 -8.39 13.67 -17.91
C ALA A 102 -9.45 12.56 -17.89
N TYR A 103 -9.97 12.19 -16.71
CA TYR A 103 -11.11 11.28 -16.59
C TYR A 103 -12.32 11.77 -17.39
N CYS A 104 -12.75 13.03 -17.19
CA CYS A 104 -13.90 13.58 -17.90
C CYS A 104 -13.74 13.54 -19.43
N ARG A 105 -12.52 13.81 -19.94
CA ARG A 105 -12.23 13.75 -21.38
C ARG A 105 -12.23 12.33 -21.92
N GLU A 106 -11.73 11.37 -21.16
CA GLU A 106 -11.74 9.95 -21.52
C GLU A 106 -13.17 9.41 -21.66
N TYR A 107 -14.04 9.75 -20.72
CA TYR A 107 -15.43 9.28 -20.69
C TYR A 107 -16.43 10.25 -21.33
N TRP A 108 -15.95 11.27 -22.04
CA TRP A 108 -16.80 12.32 -22.63
C TRP A 108 -17.89 11.79 -23.57
N SER A 109 -17.66 10.63 -24.23
CA SER A 109 -18.68 10.00 -25.08
C SER A 109 -19.92 9.51 -24.33
N GLU A 110 -19.88 9.47 -22.99
CA GLU A 110 -21.01 9.05 -22.16
C GLU A 110 -22.04 10.16 -21.92
N ILE A 111 -21.68 11.42 -22.19
CA ILE A 111 -22.58 12.56 -22.13
C ILE A 111 -22.99 13.00 -23.53
N ASP A 112 -24.20 13.56 -23.66
CA ASP A 112 -24.71 14.10 -24.93
C ASP A 112 -24.21 15.54 -25.16
N ASP A 113 -22.88 15.71 -25.26
CA ASP A 113 -22.23 16.99 -25.53
C ASP A 113 -21.33 16.94 -26.79
N ALA A 114 -21.68 17.74 -27.78
CA ALA A 114 -21.03 17.76 -29.10
C ALA A 114 -19.71 18.56 -29.15
N ARG A 115 -19.30 19.22 -28.06
CA ARG A 115 -18.03 19.97 -28.01
C ARG A 115 -16.84 18.99 -28.01
N ASP A 116 -15.69 19.44 -28.51
CA ASP A 116 -14.44 18.69 -28.37
C ASP A 116 -13.90 18.84 -26.93
N PRO A 117 -13.84 17.77 -26.13
CA PRO A 117 -13.36 17.82 -24.75
C PRO A 117 -11.91 18.32 -24.62
N ASN A 118 -11.08 18.15 -25.65
CA ASN A 118 -9.67 18.57 -25.62
C ASN A 118 -9.48 20.06 -25.91
N ALA A 119 -10.52 20.72 -26.43
CA ALA A 119 -10.51 22.17 -26.64
C ALA A 119 -10.99 22.96 -25.41
N LEU A 120 -11.52 22.27 -24.39
CA LEU A 120 -12.02 22.87 -23.15
C LEU A 120 -10.91 23.00 -22.10
N SER A 121 -11.02 24.04 -21.27
CA SER A 121 -10.22 24.13 -20.04
C SER A 121 -10.55 22.97 -19.09
N ASP A 122 -9.64 22.63 -18.18
CA ASP A 122 -9.89 21.55 -17.21
C ASP A 122 -11.15 21.82 -16.38
N ALA A 123 -11.33 23.07 -15.92
CA ALA A 123 -12.52 23.46 -15.18
C ALA A 123 -13.82 23.32 -15.99
N ASP A 124 -13.80 23.74 -17.26
CA ASP A 124 -14.98 23.65 -18.13
C ASP A 124 -15.32 22.21 -18.48
N ALA A 125 -14.32 21.37 -18.72
CA ALA A 125 -14.50 19.94 -18.97
C ALA A 125 -15.12 19.24 -17.75
N ILE A 126 -14.60 19.50 -16.55
CA ILE A 126 -15.13 18.93 -15.30
C ILE A 126 -16.57 19.37 -15.08
N SER A 127 -16.86 20.67 -15.14
CA SER A 127 -18.22 21.19 -14.88
C SER A 127 -19.21 20.60 -15.87
N SER A 128 -18.88 20.65 -17.17
CA SER A 128 -19.77 20.17 -18.23
C SER A 128 -20.04 18.67 -18.11
N TYR A 129 -19.02 17.87 -17.77
CA TYR A 129 -19.17 16.43 -17.61
C TYR A 129 -20.15 16.08 -16.50
N PHE A 130 -19.95 16.59 -15.28
CA PHE A 130 -20.82 16.24 -14.15
C PHE A 130 -22.20 16.90 -14.21
N GLU A 131 -22.35 18.03 -14.91
CA GLU A 131 -23.68 18.62 -15.19
C GLU A 131 -24.49 17.77 -16.18
N CYS A 132 -23.84 17.23 -17.20
CA CYS A 132 -24.47 16.39 -18.22
C CYS A 132 -24.53 14.90 -17.85
N HIS A 133 -23.88 14.50 -16.75
CA HIS A 133 -23.84 13.11 -16.27
C HIS A 133 -24.38 12.97 -14.84
N PRO A 134 -25.70 13.16 -14.61
CA PRO A 134 -26.27 13.25 -13.27
C PRO A 134 -26.21 11.95 -12.45
N SER A 135 -25.84 10.83 -13.06
CA SER A 135 -25.62 9.55 -12.38
C SER A 135 -24.21 9.38 -11.80
N GLU A 136 -23.28 10.28 -12.15
CA GLU A 136 -21.93 10.30 -11.60
C GLU A 136 -21.73 11.52 -10.71
N SER A 137 -20.84 11.41 -9.73
CA SER A 137 -20.50 12.54 -8.88
C SER A 137 -19.01 12.57 -8.58
N CYS A 138 -18.47 13.78 -8.38
CA CYS A 138 -17.08 13.97 -7.97
C CYS A 138 -17.05 14.77 -6.67
N THR A 139 -16.45 14.18 -5.63
CA THR A 139 -16.22 14.84 -4.34
C THR A 139 -14.73 15.09 -4.18
N LYS A 140 -14.35 16.34 -3.90
CA LYS A 140 -12.96 16.73 -3.62
C LYS A 140 -12.77 16.93 -2.12
N ASP A 141 -11.64 16.50 -1.60
CA ASP A 141 -11.24 16.70 -0.20
C ASP A 141 -9.76 17.04 -0.11
N ARG A 142 -9.36 17.57 1.04
CA ARG A 142 -7.98 17.91 1.37
C ARG A 142 -7.57 17.14 2.62
N MET A 143 -6.54 16.32 2.47
CA MET A 143 -6.09 15.42 3.51
C MET A 143 -4.65 15.71 3.90
N HIS A 144 -4.36 15.62 5.20
CA HIS A 144 -3.01 15.63 5.72
C HIS A 144 -2.56 14.20 5.98
N ILE A 145 -1.57 13.74 5.23
CA ILE A 145 -0.89 12.48 5.49
C ILE A 145 0.25 12.80 6.46
N ALA A 146 -0.02 12.62 7.75
CA ALA A 146 1.01 12.68 8.77
C ALA A 146 1.62 11.28 8.97
N PRO A 147 2.94 11.18 9.22
CA PRO A 147 3.51 9.95 9.73
C PRO A 147 2.77 9.59 11.00
N VAL A 148 2.15 8.42 11.03
CA VAL A 148 1.68 7.87 12.29
C VAL A 148 2.94 7.58 13.09
N ALA A 149 3.16 8.32 14.17
CA ALA A 149 4.18 7.97 15.14
C ALA A 149 3.85 6.58 15.69
N HIS A 150 4.41 5.53 15.10
CA HIS A 150 4.41 4.23 15.74
C HIS A 150 5.11 4.44 17.09
N GLN A 151 4.36 4.27 18.18
CA GLN A 151 4.87 4.38 19.56
C GLN A 151 6.04 3.42 19.84
N ARG A 152 6.38 2.54 18.90
CA ARG A 152 7.68 1.90 18.81
C ARG A 152 8.43 2.53 17.65
N ALA A 153 9.46 3.32 17.97
CA ALA A 153 10.61 3.42 17.08
C ALA A 153 11.00 1.98 16.74
N LEU A 154 10.79 1.56 15.48
CA LEU A 154 11.46 0.40 14.94
C LEU A 154 12.93 0.65 15.23
N VAL A 155 13.48 -0.04 16.23
CA VAL A 155 14.90 0.06 16.54
C VAL A 155 15.59 -0.33 15.24
N ALA A 156 16.19 0.65 14.58
CA ALA A 156 16.95 0.46 13.35
C ALA A 156 18.06 -0.55 13.68
N GLY A 157 17.79 -1.84 13.48
CA GLY A 157 18.59 -2.90 14.06
C GLY A 157 17.94 -4.29 14.21
N SER A 158 16.62 -4.45 14.19
CA SER A 158 16.02 -5.79 14.32
C SER A 158 15.14 -6.18 13.13
N ILE A 159 15.72 -6.26 11.93
CA ILE A 159 15.14 -7.14 10.91
C ILE A 159 15.12 -8.54 11.55
N GLU A 160 13.94 -9.11 11.73
CA GLU A 160 13.80 -10.48 12.26
C GLU A 160 14.46 -11.43 11.26
N GLN A 161 15.53 -12.10 11.68
CA GLN A 161 16.24 -13.10 10.90
C GLN A 161 16.08 -14.45 11.56
N GLY A 162 15.93 -15.50 10.77
CA GLY A 162 15.79 -16.85 11.29
C GLY A 162 15.88 -17.90 10.21
N ARG A 163 16.00 -19.14 10.66
CA ARG A 163 15.90 -20.34 9.81
C ARG A 163 14.44 -20.76 9.75
N TYR A 164 14.00 -21.15 8.57
CA TYR A 164 12.69 -21.75 8.38
C TYR A 164 12.82 -23.23 7.99
N CYS A 165 11.82 -24.02 8.34
CA CYS A 165 11.65 -25.40 7.89
C CYS A 165 10.47 -25.46 6.94
N VAL A 166 10.66 -26.06 5.76
CA VAL A 166 9.58 -26.30 4.79
C VAL A 166 8.96 -27.66 5.10
N LEU A 167 7.64 -27.69 5.24
CA LEU A 167 6.84 -28.87 5.53
C LEU A 167 5.73 -28.97 4.50
N SER A 168 5.38 -30.18 4.07
CA SER A 168 4.18 -30.43 3.28
C SER A 168 2.93 -29.88 3.99
N THR A 169 2.00 -29.28 3.23
CA THR A 169 0.66 -28.93 3.74
C THR A 169 -0.13 -30.16 4.20
N ALA A 170 0.24 -31.37 3.76
CA ALA A 170 -0.34 -32.63 4.24
C ALA A 170 -0.15 -32.86 5.75
N HIS A 171 0.76 -32.13 6.41
CA HIS A 171 0.91 -32.16 7.87
C HIS A 171 -0.19 -31.38 8.62
N LEU A 172 -1.02 -30.61 7.91
CA LEU A 172 -2.15 -29.86 8.47
C LEU A 172 -3.46 -30.57 8.14
N THR A 173 -4.42 -30.52 9.07
CA THR A 173 -5.79 -30.89 8.74
C THR A 173 -6.42 -29.83 7.82
N VAL A 174 -7.42 -30.24 7.02
CA VAL A 174 -8.21 -29.32 6.18
C VAL A 174 -8.85 -28.20 7.01
N HIS A 175 -9.28 -28.51 8.23
CA HIS A 175 -9.81 -27.53 9.18
C HIS A 175 -8.76 -26.46 9.50
N THR A 176 -7.54 -26.87 9.84
CA THR A 176 -6.44 -25.96 10.14
C THR A 176 -6.04 -25.13 8.94
N ALA A 177 -5.90 -25.73 7.75
CA ALA A 177 -5.66 -24.99 6.51
C ALA A 177 -6.71 -23.89 6.28
N SER A 178 -7.99 -24.22 6.44
CA SER A 178 -9.11 -23.26 6.33
C SER A 178 -9.01 -22.12 7.36
N CYS A 179 -8.57 -22.42 8.58
CA CYS A 179 -8.31 -21.41 9.61
C CYS A 179 -7.16 -20.47 9.20
N LEU A 180 -6.06 -21.01 8.67
CA LEU A 180 -4.92 -20.21 8.24
C LEU A 180 -5.27 -19.25 7.10
N ASP A 181 -6.03 -19.71 6.10
CA ASP A 181 -6.55 -18.84 5.02
C ASP A 181 -7.42 -17.72 5.57
N LYS A 182 -8.36 -18.08 6.45
CA LYS A 182 -9.26 -17.10 7.06
C LYS A 182 -8.49 -16.06 7.88
N TRP A 183 -7.52 -16.48 8.68
CA TRP A 183 -6.74 -15.54 9.50
C TRP A 183 -5.79 -14.69 8.66
N ALA A 184 -5.27 -15.21 7.54
CA ALA A 184 -4.45 -14.44 6.63
C ALA A 184 -5.20 -13.25 6.02
N SER A 185 -6.54 -13.34 5.89
CA SER A 185 -7.39 -12.26 5.40
C SER A 185 -7.78 -11.22 6.47
N TRP A 186 -7.47 -11.45 7.75
CA TRP A 186 -7.83 -10.54 8.86
C TRP A 186 -6.78 -9.44 9.07
N PRO A 187 -7.11 -8.30 9.70
CA PRO A 187 -6.11 -7.34 10.16
C PRO A 187 -5.10 -7.98 11.13
N PRO A 188 -3.80 -7.66 11.09
CA PRO A 188 -2.78 -8.29 11.96
C PRO A 188 -3.09 -8.23 13.46
N SER A 189 -3.76 -7.18 13.94
CA SER A 189 -4.15 -7.03 15.36
C SER A 189 -5.14 -8.09 15.83
N ASP A 190 -5.91 -8.66 14.91
CA ASP A 190 -7.07 -9.51 15.21
C ASP A 190 -6.77 -10.99 14.97
N ARG A 191 -5.58 -11.30 14.43
CA ARG A 191 -5.16 -12.68 14.17
C ARG A 191 -4.72 -13.37 15.47
N PRO A 192 -5.09 -14.64 15.68
CA PRO A 192 -4.61 -15.39 16.84
C PRO A 192 -3.10 -15.69 16.76
N ILE A 193 -2.54 -15.70 15.55
CA ILE A 193 -1.11 -15.89 15.26
C ILE A 193 -0.72 -15.04 14.05
N ASP A 194 0.52 -14.57 14.02
CA ASP A 194 1.07 -13.94 12.83
C ASP A 194 1.19 -14.98 11.71
N ILE A 195 0.68 -14.63 10.53
CA ILE A 195 0.67 -15.52 9.39
C ILE A 195 0.81 -14.73 8.11
N ALA A 196 1.56 -15.27 7.16
CA ALA A 196 1.57 -14.81 5.79
C ALA A 196 1.11 -15.95 4.88
N ALA A 197 0.11 -15.69 4.04
CA ALA A 197 -0.31 -16.61 3.00
C ALA A 197 0.50 -16.35 1.72
N SER A 198 0.71 -17.41 0.97
CA SER A 198 1.26 -17.42 -0.39
C SER A 198 0.39 -18.31 -1.27
N VAL A 199 0.63 -18.31 -2.59
CA VAL A 199 -0.10 -19.19 -3.52
C VAL A 199 0.13 -20.68 -3.26
N TYR A 200 1.20 -21.05 -2.55
CA TYR A 200 1.59 -22.45 -2.29
C TYR A 200 1.34 -22.89 -0.83
N GLY A 201 0.88 -21.99 0.04
CA GLY A 201 0.58 -22.30 1.45
C GLY A 201 0.93 -21.16 2.40
N TRP A 202 1.35 -21.47 3.62
CA TRP A 202 1.40 -20.50 4.73
C TRP A 202 2.74 -20.46 5.47
N PHE A 203 3.18 -19.26 5.81
CA PHE A 203 4.37 -19.00 6.61
C PHE A 203 3.98 -18.59 8.04
N VAL A 204 4.44 -19.35 9.02
CA VAL A 204 4.04 -19.25 10.43
C VAL A 204 5.27 -19.18 11.34
N PRO A 205 5.35 -18.26 12.32
CA PRO A 205 6.45 -18.23 13.27
C PRO A 205 6.30 -19.31 14.35
N THR A 206 7.44 -19.79 14.87
CA THR A 206 7.50 -20.81 15.91
C THR A 206 7.63 -20.23 17.33
N ARG A 207 7.60 -18.90 17.45
CA ARG A 207 7.74 -18.19 18.73
C ARG A 207 6.72 -18.65 19.76
N ALA A 208 7.05 -18.45 21.04
CA ALA A 208 6.09 -18.72 22.11
C ALA A 208 4.84 -17.87 21.93
N ILE A 209 3.68 -18.51 22.07
CA ILE A 209 2.37 -17.90 21.92
C ILE A 209 1.76 -17.82 23.31
N ASP A 210 1.21 -16.67 23.66
CA ASP A 210 0.52 -16.47 24.94
C ASP A 210 -0.60 -17.49 25.11
N HIS A 211 -0.86 -17.90 26.35
CA HIS A 211 -1.81 -18.98 26.64
C HIS A 211 -3.20 -18.74 26.03
N ASP A 212 -3.73 -17.51 26.14
CA ASP A 212 -5.06 -17.15 25.64
C ASP A 212 -5.16 -17.20 24.11
N ARG A 213 -4.05 -16.90 23.41
CA ARG A 213 -3.96 -17.04 21.94
C ARG A 213 -3.78 -18.50 21.55
N SER A 214 -2.96 -19.25 22.30
CA SER A 214 -2.73 -20.67 22.05
C SER A 214 -4.01 -21.50 22.14
N ALA A 215 -4.94 -21.14 23.03
CA ALA A 215 -6.24 -21.80 23.18
C ALA A 215 -7.16 -21.66 21.95
N GLN A 216 -6.88 -20.71 21.05
CA GLN A 216 -7.64 -20.49 19.82
C GLN A 216 -7.06 -21.26 18.63
N LEU A 217 -5.88 -21.85 18.77
CA LEU A 217 -5.17 -22.52 17.68
C LEU A 217 -5.49 -24.02 17.65
N PRO A 218 -5.69 -24.59 16.45
CA PRO A 218 -5.78 -26.03 16.27
C PRO A 218 -4.57 -26.79 16.83
N GLN A 219 -4.82 -27.99 17.34
CA GLN A 219 -3.82 -28.79 18.06
C GLN A 219 -2.69 -29.31 17.16
N ASP A 220 -3.00 -29.60 15.89
CA ASP A 220 -2.02 -29.99 14.88
C ASP A 220 -1.04 -28.84 14.58
N LEU A 221 -1.54 -27.61 14.41
CA LEU A 221 -0.72 -26.41 14.24
C LEU A 221 0.19 -26.16 15.44
N LEU A 222 -0.34 -26.24 16.67
CA LEU A 222 0.44 -26.08 17.90
C LEU A 222 1.57 -27.12 17.99
N ARG A 223 1.30 -28.37 17.60
CA ARG A 223 2.30 -29.45 17.57
C ARG A 223 3.40 -29.14 16.56
N LEU A 224 3.06 -28.63 15.38
CA LEU A 224 4.03 -28.28 14.33
C LEU A 224 4.90 -27.09 14.75
N ILE A 225 4.30 -26.05 15.34
CA ILE A 225 5.02 -24.90 15.93
C ILE A 225 6.01 -25.37 17.01
N ALA A 226 5.59 -26.29 17.88
CA ALA A 226 6.47 -26.90 18.87
C ALA A 226 7.61 -27.69 18.20
N PHE A 227 7.31 -28.51 17.19
CA PHE A 227 8.30 -29.26 16.41
C PHE A 227 9.38 -28.36 15.80
N GLY A 228 8.97 -27.25 15.18
CA GLY A 228 9.89 -26.28 14.56
C GLY A 228 10.80 -25.62 15.61
N ARG A 229 10.19 -25.17 16.71
CA ARG A 229 10.89 -24.53 17.83
C ARG A 229 11.89 -25.45 18.51
N GLU A 230 11.52 -26.71 18.79
CA GLU A 230 12.41 -27.72 19.39
C GLU A 230 13.64 -28.00 18.51
N ARG A 231 13.52 -27.81 17.19
CA ARG A 231 14.60 -27.98 16.21
C ARG A 231 15.33 -26.66 15.88
N GLY A 232 14.99 -25.58 16.57
CA GLY A 232 15.65 -24.29 16.43
C GLY A 232 15.29 -23.51 15.15
N PHE A 233 14.18 -23.86 14.49
CA PHE A 233 13.62 -23.05 13.41
C PHE A 233 12.75 -21.95 14.00
N GLN A 234 12.89 -20.73 13.49
CA GLN A 234 12.10 -19.56 13.89
C GLN A 234 10.77 -19.50 13.13
N PHE A 235 10.69 -20.19 11.99
CA PHE A 235 9.52 -20.20 11.13
C PHE A 235 9.28 -21.58 10.52
N LEU A 236 8.03 -21.83 10.15
CA LEU A 236 7.58 -22.94 9.33
C LEU A 236 6.98 -22.37 8.05
N LEU A 237 7.35 -22.96 6.92
CA LEU A 237 6.65 -22.77 5.65
C LEU A 237 5.89 -24.06 5.36
N PHE A 238 4.56 -24.00 5.40
CA PHE A 238 3.71 -25.07 4.90
C PHE A 238 3.53 -24.84 3.40
N ASP A 239 4.02 -25.77 2.59
CA ASP A 239 4.07 -25.69 1.14
C ASP A 239 3.43 -26.94 0.54
N CYS A 240 2.58 -26.80 -0.49
CA CYS A 240 1.94 -27.93 -1.14
C CYS A 240 2.93 -28.87 -1.83
N ASP A 241 4.11 -28.37 -2.20
CA ASP A 241 5.22 -29.16 -2.76
C ASP A 241 6.31 -29.45 -1.69
N GLY A 242 6.03 -29.13 -0.43
CA GLY A 242 6.90 -29.40 0.71
C GLY A 242 7.10 -30.89 0.95
N GLY A 243 8.22 -31.25 1.59
CA GLY A 243 8.50 -32.64 1.95
C GLY A 243 7.71 -33.10 3.16
N ASP A 244 7.33 -34.38 3.15
CA ASP A 244 6.81 -35.07 4.32
C ASP A 244 7.94 -35.41 5.29
N ILE A 245 7.67 -35.27 6.59
CA ILE A 245 8.62 -35.59 7.66
C ILE A 245 8.13 -36.78 8.47
N ASP A 246 8.98 -37.81 8.55
CA ASP A 246 8.74 -38.98 9.40
C ASP A 246 8.47 -38.59 10.86
N GLY A 247 7.40 -39.15 11.42
CA GLY A 247 7.00 -38.92 12.82
C GLY A 247 6.08 -37.72 13.04
N LEU A 248 5.74 -36.96 11.99
CA LEU A 248 4.62 -36.02 12.01
C LEU A 248 3.38 -36.66 11.37
N PRO A 249 2.17 -36.40 11.89
CA PRO A 249 0.94 -36.88 11.24
C PRO A 249 0.83 -36.36 9.82
N LEU A 250 0.30 -37.21 8.94
CA LEU A 250 -0.13 -36.84 7.60
C LEU A 250 -1.65 -36.95 7.54
N HIS A 251 -2.25 -36.02 6.81
CA HIS A 251 -3.67 -35.92 6.59
C HIS A 251 -3.93 -35.98 5.09
N ASP A 252 -4.96 -36.73 4.70
CA ASP A 252 -5.47 -36.70 3.34
C ASP A 252 -6.29 -35.43 3.16
N TRP A 253 -6.01 -34.68 2.09
CA TRP A 253 -6.68 -33.44 1.74
C TRP A 253 -6.89 -33.34 0.23
#